data_AF-A0A9X0A282-F1
#
_entry.id   AF-A0A9X0A282-F1
#
_cell.length_a   1.000
_cell.length_b   1.000
_cell.length_c   1.000
_cell.angle_alpha   90.00
_cell.angle_beta   90.00
_cell.angle_gamma   90.00
#
_symmetry.space_group_name_H-M   'P 1'
#
loop_
_entity.id
_entity.type
_entity.pdbx_description
1 polymer ?
#
loop_
_entity_poly.entity_id
_entity_poly.type
_entity_poly.pdbx_seq_one_letter_code
_entity_poly.pdbx_strand_id
1 'polypeptide(L)'
;MLSQLKHVCKFRFASQRLPNISSKLLKVNYAATAQSTNKLTVQSIQKADISRMLHVTWNNDTANRYPFVYLRDNCQCSECFHETSLQRSFDTVGHLKMDIQPERVDVLQNGEEISVTWPDKHVSVFNSEWLHSRRLTEEQDISKGTSTLNREGVIFWNAEQLQGKIPRHDFREVIEDDLKLYEWLHSLHSVGIALVTNTPLQAGEGYKLCERVGYAKRHITGT
;
A
#
# COMPACT_ATOMS: atom_id res chain seq x y z
N MET A 1 60.10 -32.64 -0.10
CA MET A 1 58.63 -32.75 -0.20
C MET A 1 58.00 -31.71 0.71
N LEU A 2 57.18 -30.82 0.13
CA LEU A 2 56.15 -29.97 0.75
C LEU A 2 56.59 -28.93 1.80
N SER A 3 57.05 -27.76 1.33
CA SER A 3 57.03 -26.49 2.08
C SER A 3 55.62 -25.87 2.00
N GLN A 4 54.94 -25.73 3.13
CA GLN A 4 53.66 -25.04 3.22
C GLN A 4 53.85 -23.52 3.30
N LEU A 5 53.55 -22.83 2.20
CA LEU A 5 53.39 -21.37 2.16
C LEU A 5 51.98 -21.00 2.65
N LYS A 6 51.90 -20.41 3.84
CA LYS A 6 50.70 -19.72 4.33
C LYS A 6 50.62 -18.33 3.69
N HIS A 7 49.89 -18.20 2.59
CA HIS A 7 49.50 -16.89 2.07
C HIS A 7 48.23 -16.41 2.78
N VAL A 8 48.40 -15.42 3.64
CA VAL A 8 47.31 -14.62 4.23
C VAL A 8 46.81 -13.65 3.15
N CYS A 9 45.65 -13.95 2.56
CA CYS A 9 44.96 -13.02 1.67
C CYS A 9 44.26 -11.96 2.52
N LYS A 10 44.88 -10.77 2.66
CA LYS A 10 44.25 -9.58 3.23
C LYS A 10 43.23 -9.03 2.21
N PHE A 11 41.96 -9.40 2.35
CA PHE A 11 40.87 -8.67 1.69
C PHE A 11 40.69 -7.30 2.38
N ARG A 12 41.26 -6.25 1.78
CA ARG A 12 40.86 -4.87 2.08
C ARG A 12 39.51 -4.63 1.40
N PHE A 13 38.42 -4.64 2.16
CA PHE A 13 37.16 -4.05 1.72
C PHE A 13 37.33 -2.53 1.68
N ALA A 14 37.50 -1.98 0.48
CA ALA A 14 37.36 -0.56 0.26
C ALA A 14 35.86 -0.22 0.38
N SER A 15 35.45 0.28 1.55
CA SER A 15 34.16 0.95 1.71
C SER A 15 34.22 2.28 0.98
N GLN A 16 33.84 2.27 -0.31
CA GLN A 16 33.52 3.50 -1.02
C GLN A 16 32.10 3.89 -0.62
N ARG A 17 32.00 4.91 0.24
CA ARG A 17 30.74 5.59 0.56
C ARG A 17 30.16 6.16 -0.74
N LEU A 18 29.00 5.65 -1.15
CA LEU A 18 28.21 6.29 -2.20
C LEU A 18 27.78 7.69 -1.70
N PRO A 19 27.90 8.74 -2.52
CA PRO A 19 27.47 10.07 -2.14
C PRO A 19 25.94 10.09 -1.99
N ASN A 20 25.51 10.79 -0.94
CA ASN A 20 24.12 11.06 -0.58
C ASN A 20 23.40 11.73 -1.76
N ILE A 21 22.67 10.94 -2.55
CA ILE A 21 21.71 11.49 -3.51
C ILE A 21 20.49 11.88 -2.69
N SER A 22 20.38 13.18 -2.41
CA SER A 22 19.19 13.81 -1.87
C SER A 22 18.00 13.46 -2.79
N SER A 23 17.27 12.41 -2.44
CA SER A 23 15.99 12.09 -3.08
C SER A 23 15.05 13.27 -2.82
N LYS A 24 14.90 14.15 -3.81
CA LYS A 24 13.74 15.02 -3.86
C LYS A 24 12.54 14.09 -3.94
N LEU A 25 11.87 13.91 -2.80
CA LEU A 25 10.55 13.31 -2.73
C LEU A 25 9.67 14.07 -3.71
N LEU A 26 9.40 13.45 -4.86
CA LEU A 26 8.37 13.90 -5.78
C LEU A 26 7.06 13.80 -5.01
N LYS A 27 6.61 14.93 -4.46
CA LYS A 27 5.21 15.09 -4.07
C LYS A 27 4.41 14.99 -5.36
N VAL A 28 3.96 13.79 -5.68
CA VAL A 28 2.89 13.58 -6.64
C VAL A 28 1.66 14.19 -6.00
N ASN A 29 1.46 15.48 -6.26
CA ASN A 29 0.20 16.13 -6.00
C ASN A 29 -0.76 15.52 -7.02
N TYR A 30 -1.49 14.47 -6.63
CA TYR A 30 -2.81 14.27 -7.18
C TYR A 30 -3.49 15.64 -7.10
N ALA A 31 -3.98 16.15 -8.23
CA ALA A 31 -4.88 17.27 -8.20
C ALA A 31 -6.04 16.84 -7.31
N ALA A 32 -5.97 17.21 -6.03
CA ALA A 32 -7.10 17.16 -5.15
C ALA A 32 -8.10 18.09 -5.81
N THR A 33 -9.05 17.50 -6.52
CA THR A 33 -10.38 18.08 -6.62
C THR A 33 -10.68 18.54 -5.20
N ALA A 34 -10.70 19.85 -5.01
CA ALA A 34 -11.15 20.48 -3.78
C ALA A 34 -12.66 20.22 -3.66
N GLN A 35 -13.01 18.95 -3.42
CA GLN A 35 -14.24 18.60 -2.78
C GLN A 35 -14.05 19.01 -1.35
N SER A 36 -14.95 19.86 -0.85
CA SER A 36 -15.12 20.11 0.57
C SER A 36 -15.25 18.76 1.27
N THR A 37 -14.14 18.20 1.75
CA THR A 37 -14.16 16.92 2.45
C THR A 37 -14.80 17.19 3.79
N ASN A 38 -16.09 16.88 3.92
CA ASN A 38 -16.66 16.66 5.24
C ASN A 38 -15.78 15.61 5.91
N LYS A 39 -14.95 16.06 6.85
CA LYS A 39 -14.05 15.21 7.62
C LYS A 39 -14.90 14.11 8.24
N LEU A 40 -14.47 12.86 8.05
CA LEU A 40 -15.24 11.75 8.58
C LEU A 40 -15.03 11.67 10.09
N THR A 41 -16.11 11.84 10.84
CA THR A 41 -16.08 11.80 12.30
C THR A 41 -17.01 10.72 12.84
N VAL A 42 -16.67 10.24 14.03
CA VAL A 42 -17.46 9.27 14.78
C VAL A 42 -18.67 9.98 15.36
N GLN A 43 -19.85 9.51 15.00
CA GLN A 43 -21.12 9.97 15.56
C GLN A 43 -21.46 9.18 16.83
N SER A 44 -21.27 7.86 16.82
CA SER A 44 -21.47 7.02 18.01
C SER A 44 -20.66 5.72 17.93
N ILE A 45 -20.41 5.12 19.10
CA ILE A 45 -19.77 3.82 19.23
C ILE A 45 -20.61 2.91 20.11
N GLN A 46 -20.62 1.62 19.79
CA GLN A 46 -21.23 0.59 20.62
C GLN A 46 -20.27 -0.60 20.74
N LYS A 47 -19.96 -0.96 21.98
CA LYS A 47 -19.17 -2.16 22.28
C LYS A 47 -20.10 -3.37 22.33
N ALA A 48 -19.88 -4.33 21.44
CA ALA A 48 -20.61 -5.60 21.41
C ALA A 48 -19.71 -6.72 21.97
N ASP A 49 -19.65 -6.85 23.29
CA ASP A 49 -18.72 -7.75 23.99
C ASP A 49 -18.92 -9.23 23.60
N ILE A 50 -20.17 -9.66 23.43
CA ILE A 50 -20.51 -11.06 23.08
C ILE A 50 -19.95 -11.44 21.70
N SER A 51 -20.12 -10.55 20.72
CA SER A 51 -19.59 -10.76 19.35
C SER A 51 -18.11 -10.34 19.22
N ARG A 52 -17.52 -9.73 20.26
CA ARG A 52 -16.15 -9.19 20.28
C ARG A 52 -15.90 -8.15 19.18
N MET A 53 -16.87 -7.27 18.98
CA MET A 53 -16.86 -6.25 17.94
C MET A 53 -17.05 -4.84 18.53
N LEU A 54 -16.38 -3.86 17.93
CA LEU A 54 -16.71 -2.44 18.07
C LEU A 54 -17.58 -2.04 16.88
N HIS A 55 -18.77 -1.53 17.14
CA HIS A 55 -19.63 -0.93 16.13
C HIS A 55 -19.40 0.58 16.15
N VAL A 56 -19.11 1.16 14.98
CA VAL A 56 -18.88 2.59 14.83
C VAL A 56 -19.88 3.12 13.82
N THR A 57 -20.65 4.12 14.22
CA THR A 57 -21.52 4.89 13.33
C THR A 57 -20.85 6.23 13.03
N TRP A 58 -20.76 6.55 11.75
CA TRP A 58 -20.08 7.75 11.24
C TRP A 58 -21.08 8.87 10.98
N ASN A 59 -20.58 10.10 10.80
CA ASN A 59 -21.40 11.29 10.53
C ASN A 59 -22.15 11.29 9.17
N ASN A 60 -21.88 10.33 8.30
CA ASN A 60 -22.58 10.10 7.03
C ASN A 60 -23.64 8.97 7.13
N ASP A 61 -24.02 8.60 8.35
CA ASP A 61 -24.97 7.53 8.69
C ASP A 61 -24.53 6.12 8.21
N THR A 62 -23.28 5.94 7.80
CA THR A 62 -22.73 4.60 7.60
C THR A 62 -22.33 4.00 8.94
N ALA A 63 -22.43 2.67 9.03
CA ALA A 63 -21.99 1.92 10.20
C ALA A 63 -21.00 0.85 9.77
N ASN A 64 -19.93 0.68 10.55
CA ASN A 64 -18.94 -0.38 10.33
C ASN A 64 -18.62 -1.13 11.61
N ARG A 65 -18.36 -2.43 11.46
CA ARG A 65 -18.02 -3.34 12.56
C ARG A 65 -16.53 -3.72 12.51
N TYR A 66 -15.85 -3.56 13.64
CA TYR A 66 -14.43 -3.83 13.79
C TYR A 66 -14.20 -4.89 14.89
N PRO A 67 -13.67 -6.08 14.57
CA PRO A 67 -13.25 -7.05 15.58
C PRO A 67 -12.21 -6.45 16.53
N PHE A 68 -12.32 -6.73 17.83
CA PHE A 68 -11.33 -6.24 18.80
C PHE A 68 -9.91 -6.71 18.48
N VAL A 69 -9.77 -7.96 18.05
CA VAL A 69 -8.49 -8.52 17.58
C VAL A 69 -7.91 -7.72 16.41
N TYR A 70 -8.76 -7.27 15.48
CA TYR A 70 -8.33 -6.48 14.32
C TYR A 70 -7.82 -5.10 14.75
N LEU A 71 -8.51 -4.46 15.69
CA LEU A 71 -8.06 -3.18 16.25
C LEU A 71 -6.72 -3.34 16.96
N ARG A 72 -6.56 -4.34 17.84
CA ARG A 72 -5.30 -4.57 18.56
C ARG A 72 -4.13 -4.89 17.62
N ASP A 73 -4.40 -5.71 16.59
CA ASP A 73 -3.41 -6.10 15.58
C ASP A 73 -2.92 -4.91 14.75
N ASN A 74 -3.78 -3.91 14.55
CA ASN A 74 -3.48 -2.75 13.73
C ASN A 74 -3.19 -1.48 14.52
N CYS A 75 -2.84 -1.61 15.81
CA CYS A 75 -2.38 -0.48 16.62
C CYS A 75 -1.24 0.28 15.93
N GLN A 76 -1.37 1.61 15.85
CA GLN A 76 -0.43 2.52 15.18
C GLN A 76 0.51 3.24 16.14
N CYS A 77 0.57 2.85 17.42
CA CYS A 77 1.50 3.47 18.37
C CYS A 77 2.95 3.07 18.06
N SER A 78 3.91 3.85 18.56
CA SER A 78 5.34 3.64 18.32
C SER A 78 5.89 2.29 18.83
N GLU A 79 5.21 1.64 19.77
CA GLU A 79 5.57 0.28 20.24
C GLU A 79 5.10 -0.81 19.25
N CYS A 80 3.97 -0.60 18.58
CA CYS A 80 3.35 -1.60 17.71
C CYS A 80 3.69 -1.41 16.23
N PHE A 81 4.04 -0.19 15.83
CA PHE A 81 4.25 0.18 14.43
C PHE A 81 5.47 1.10 14.29
N HIS A 82 6.36 0.77 13.36
CA HIS A 82 7.57 1.53 13.11
C HIS A 82 7.32 2.57 12.01
N GLU A 83 7.22 3.83 12.40
CA GLU A 83 6.75 4.94 11.54
C GLU A 83 7.60 5.14 10.27
N THR A 84 8.90 4.86 10.30
CA THR A 84 9.78 5.11 9.15
C THR A 84 9.82 3.97 8.14
N SER A 85 9.70 2.71 8.59
CA SER A 85 9.68 1.54 7.71
C SER A 85 8.28 1.12 7.32
N LEU A 86 7.26 1.69 7.97
CA LEU A 86 5.85 1.32 7.84
C LEU A 86 5.60 -0.18 8.13
N GLN A 87 6.40 -0.75 9.03
CA GLN A 87 6.32 -2.16 9.42
C GLN A 87 5.68 -2.32 10.80
N ARG A 88 4.88 -3.38 10.94
CA ARG A 88 4.38 -3.82 12.24
C ARG A 88 5.54 -4.40 13.06
N SER A 89 5.67 -3.91 14.28
CA SER A 89 6.63 -4.42 15.28
C SER A 89 5.97 -5.34 16.30
N PHE A 90 4.65 -5.24 16.47
CA PHE A 90 3.88 -6.11 17.35
C PHE A 90 3.83 -7.55 16.82
N ASP A 91 4.24 -8.51 17.66
CA ASP A 91 4.13 -9.94 17.35
C ASP A 91 2.69 -10.42 17.54
N THR A 92 1.93 -10.38 16.45
CA THR A 92 0.55 -10.87 16.38
C THR A 92 0.45 -12.35 16.76
N VAL A 93 1.40 -13.19 16.36
CA VAL A 93 1.28 -14.65 16.52
C VAL A 93 1.58 -15.07 17.95
N GLY A 94 2.61 -14.47 18.57
CA GLY A 94 3.02 -14.80 19.92
C GLY A 94 2.23 -14.09 21.03
N HIS A 95 1.78 -12.85 20.79
CA HIS A 95 1.24 -12.00 21.86
C HIS A 95 -0.24 -11.61 21.71
N LEU A 96 -0.86 -11.73 20.53
CA LEU A 96 -2.27 -11.38 20.38
C LEU A 96 -3.17 -12.52 20.88
N LYS A 97 -3.95 -12.25 21.93
CA LYS A 97 -5.00 -13.15 22.38
C LYS A 97 -6.26 -12.97 21.53
N MET A 98 -6.79 -14.06 20.98
CA MET A 98 -7.97 -14.02 20.09
C MET A 98 -9.28 -13.66 20.80
N ASP A 99 -9.30 -13.77 22.13
CA ASP A 99 -10.42 -13.40 23.00
C ASP A 99 -10.24 -12.02 23.66
N ILE A 100 -9.26 -11.23 23.20
CA ILE A 100 -9.00 -9.88 23.73
C ILE A 100 -10.26 -9.00 23.69
N GLN A 101 -10.51 -8.32 24.79
CA GLN A 101 -11.61 -7.37 24.92
C GLN A 101 -11.07 -6.05 25.48
N PRO A 102 -11.47 -4.90 24.93
CA PRO A 102 -11.06 -3.62 25.45
C PRO A 102 -11.75 -3.35 26.79
N GLU A 103 -10.99 -2.82 27.75
CA GLU A 103 -11.53 -2.35 29.02
C GLU A 103 -12.37 -1.09 28.81
N ARG A 104 -11.91 -0.21 27.90
CA ARG A 104 -12.54 1.07 27.63
C ARG A 104 -12.35 1.47 26.17
N VAL A 105 -13.37 2.11 25.60
CA VAL A 105 -13.31 2.73 24.28
C VAL A 105 -13.87 4.14 24.40
N ASP A 106 -13.11 5.13 23.95
CA ASP A 106 -13.48 6.54 24.00
C ASP A 106 -13.40 7.15 22.61
N VAL A 107 -14.27 8.13 22.38
CA VAL A 107 -14.20 9.01 21.22
C VAL A 107 -13.48 10.29 21.65
N LEU A 108 -12.38 10.61 21.00
CA LEU A 108 -11.57 11.79 21.28
C LEU A 108 -11.75 12.84 20.18
N GLN A 109 -11.28 14.06 20.45
CA GLN A 109 -11.17 15.15 19.47
C GLN A 109 -12.46 15.37 18.65
N ASN A 110 -13.62 15.46 19.32
CA ASN A 110 -14.93 15.66 18.67
C ASN A 110 -15.28 14.63 17.58
N GLY A 111 -14.83 13.38 17.71
CA GLY A 111 -15.11 12.31 16.76
C GLY A 111 -14.00 12.03 15.76
N GLU A 112 -12.88 12.74 15.81
CA GLU A 112 -11.77 12.55 14.87
C GLU A 112 -10.86 11.36 15.22
N GLU A 113 -10.96 10.86 16.46
CA GLU A 113 -10.16 9.74 16.94
C GLU A 113 -10.96 8.79 17.83
N ILE A 114 -10.59 7.51 17.77
CA ILE A 114 -11.07 6.47 18.70
C ILE A 114 -9.89 5.98 19.52
N SER A 115 -9.99 6.07 20.84
CA SER A 115 -9.03 5.50 21.78
C SER A 115 -9.57 4.18 22.33
N VAL A 116 -8.74 3.14 22.32
CA VAL A 116 -9.06 1.80 22.82
C VAL A 116 -8.03 1.43 23.88
N THR A 117 -8.49 1.22 25.11
CA THR A 117 -7.67 0.75 26.23
C THR A 117 -7.83 -0.76 26.40
N TRP A 118 -6.70 -1.46 26.40
CA TRP A 118 -6.62 -2.92 26.46
C TRP A 118 -6.29 -3.42 27.89
N PRO A 119 -6.52 -4.71 28.19
CA PRO A 119 -6.30 -5.27 29.54
C PRO A 119 -4.85 -5.24 30.03
N ASP A 120 -3.88 -5.12 29.11
CA ASP A 120 -2.46 -4.93 29.39
C ASP A 120 -2.10 -3.46 29.66
N LYS A 121 -3.11 -2.59 29.80
CA LYS A 121 -3.01 -1.12 29.90
C LYS A 121 -2.48 -0.45 28.64
N HIS A 122 -2.30 -1.19 27.55
CA HIS A 122 -1.92 -0.62 26.27
C HIS A 122 -3.07 0.27 25.75
N VAL A 123 -2.73 1.39 25.11
CA VAL A 123 -3.70 2.31 24.52
C VAL A 123 -3.43 2.44 23.04
N SER A 124 -4.42 2.11 22.22
CA SER A 124 -4.38 2.29 20.77
C SER A 124 -5.28 3.46 20.38
N VAL A 125 -4.74 4.43 19.64
CA VAL A 125 -5.50 5.55 19.10
C VAL A 125 -5.58 5.43 17.59
N PHE A 126 -6.79 5.52 17.05
CA PHE A 126 -7.07 5.42 15.63
C PHE A 126 -7.70 6.72 15.13
N ASN A 127 -7.11 7.31 14.10
CA ASN A 127 -7.76 8.39 13.36
C ASN A 127 -9.00 7.86 12.62
N SER A 128 -10.10 8.60 12.67
CA SER A 128 -11.39 8.21 12.10
C SER A 128 -11.35 7.95 10.60
N GLU A 129 -10.63 8.79 9.82
CA GLU A 129 -10.48 8.60 8.37
C GLU A 129 -9.62 7.37 8.06
N TRP A 130 -8.54 7.18 8.84
CA TRP A 130 -7.68 6.01 8.71
C TRP A 130 -8.45 4.71 8.98
N LEU A 131 -9.28 4.70 10.02
CA LEU A 131 -10.04 3.51 10.41
C LEU A 131 -11.15 3.21 9.40
N HIS A 132 -11.89 4.22 8.95
CA HIS A 132 -12.94 4.05 7.95
C HIS A 132 -12.39 3.65 6.57
N SER A 133 -11.26 4.22 6.13
CA SER A 133 -10.61 3.81 4.87
C SER A 133 -10.14 2.34 4.87
N ARG A 134 -10.02 1.72 6.05
CA ARG A 134 -9.66 0.31 6.25
C ARG A 134 -10.80 -0.49 6.87
N ARG A 135 -12.05 -0.05 6.65
CA ARG A 135 -13.24 -0.79 7.06
C ARG A 135 -13.25 -2.17 6.42
N LEU A 136 -13.67 -3.16 7.20
CA LEU A 136 -13.91 -4.49 6.67
C LEU A 136 -15.15 -4.46 5.77
N THR A 137 -15.09 -5.20 4.66
CA THR A 137 -16.23 -5.35 3.75
C THR A 137 -17.38 -6.02 4.49
N GLU A 138 -18.55 -5.39 4.48
CA GLU A 138 -19.77 -5.98 5.04
C GLU A 138 -20.60 -6.67 3.96
N GLU A 139 -21.52 -7.55 4.34
CA GLU A 139 -22.41 -8.26 3.39
C GLU A 139 -23.17 -7.28 2.47
N GLN A 140 -23.49 -6.10 2.97
CA GLN A 140 -24.12 -5.03 2.20
C GLN A 140 -23.22 -4.49 1.08
N ASP A 141 -21.90 -4.49 1.26
CA ASP A 141 -20.93 -4.12 0.23
C ASP A 141 -20.81 -5.21 -0.85
N ILE A 142 -20.95 -6.49 -0.46
CA ILE A 142 -20.84 -7.64 -1.39
C ILE A 142 -21.98 -7.59 -2.43
N SER A 143 -23.20 -7.22 -2.03
CA SER A 143 -24.34 -7.06 -2.94
C SER A 143 -24.15 -5.96 -4.00
N LYS A 144 -23.21 -5.03 -3.77
CA LYS A 144 -22.85 -3.92 -4.66
C LYS A 144 -21.55 -4.17 -5.44
N GLY A 145 -20.87 -5.29 -5.21
CA GLY A 145 -19.49 -5.53 -5.63
C GLY A 145 -19.35 -6.65 -6.65
N THR A 146 -19.04 -6.23 -7.87
CA THR A 146 -18.24 -6.90 -8.92
C THR A 146 -17.53 -8.20 -8.52
N SER A 147 -17.61 -9.21 -9.41
CA SER A 147 -16.99 -10.53 -9.30
C SER A 147 -15.59 -10.52 -8.68
N THR A 148 -15.37 -11.40 -7.71
CA THR A 148 -14.11 -11.66 -6.99
C THR A 148 -12.91 -12.03 -7.88
N LEU A 149 -13.13 -12.26 -9.17
CA LEU A 149 -12.10 -12.51 -10.17
C LEU A 149 -11.44 -11.23 -10.68
N ASN A 150 -12.06 -10.07 -10.47
CA ASN A 150 -11.62 -8.81 -11.09
C ASN A 150 -10.95 -7.94 -10.04
N ARG A 151 -9.68 -7.62 -10.26
CA ARG A 151 -9.09 -6.45 -9.61
C ARG A 151 -9.84 -5.21 -10.11
N GLU A 152 -10.15 -4.30 -9.20
CA GLU A 152 -10.82 -3.05 -9.52
C GLU A 152 -10.09 -2.32 -10.67
N GLY A 153 -10.83 -1.86 -11.68
CA GLY A 153 -10.27 -1.14 -12.82
C GLY A 153 -9.68 -2.00 -13.95
N VAL A 154 -9.72 -3.34 -13.86
CA VAL A 154 -9.37 -4.24 -14.97
C VAL A 154 -10.54 -4.37 -15.95
N ILE A 155 -10.26 -4.19 -17.24
CA ILE A 155 -11.23 -4.24 -18.33
C ILE A 155 -10.96 -5.51 -19.15
N PHE A 156 -11.92 -6.43 -19.18
CA PHE A 156 -11.86 -7.55 -20.12
C PHE A 156 -12.19 -7.08 -21.53
N TRP A 157 -11.46 -7.64 -22.48
CA TRP A 157 -11.63 -7.32 -23.88
C TRP A 157 -11.56 -8.59 -24.73
N ASN A 158 -12.26 -8.56 -25.86
CA ASN A 158 -12.14 -9.52 -26.94
C ASN A 158 -11.46 -8.85 -28.16
N ALA A 159 -11.37 -9.60 -29.27
CA ALA A 159 -10.74 -9.10 -30.49
C ALA A 159 -11.38 -7.81 -31.01
N GLU A 160 -12.71 -7.72 -31.06
CA GLU A 160 -13.45 -6.57 -31.58
C GLU A 160 -13.22 -5.29 -30.75
N GLN A 161 -13.00 -5.45 -29.44
CA GLN A 161 -12.79 -4.34 -28.51
C GLN A 161 -11.36 -3.80 -28.56
N LEU A 162 -10.35 -4.65 -28.78
CA LEU A 162 -8.94 -4.26 -28.74
C LEU A 162 -8.32 -4.02 -30.13
N GLN A 163 -8.85 -4.64 -31.18
CA GLN A 163 -8.28 -4.53 -32.52
C GLN A 163 -8.23 -3.07 -33.00
N GLY A 164 -7.01 -2.59 -33.31
CA GLY A 164 -6.76 -1.19 -33.70
C GLY A 164 -6.88 -0.17 -32.56
N LYS A 165 -7.16 -0.60 -31.33
CA LYS A 165 -7.41 0.27 -30.16
C LYS A 165 -6.46 0.00 -28.98
N ILE A 166 -5.36 -0.72 -29.21
CA ILE A 166 -4.32 -0.91 -28.18
C ILE A 166 -3.81 0.47 -27.73
N PRO A 167 -3.80 0.79 -26.43
CA PRO A 167 -3.28 2.07 -25.92
C PRO A 167 -1.85 2.31 -26.40
N ARG A 168 -1.57 3.52 -26.88
CA ARG A 168 -0.26 3.90 -27.43
C ARG A 168 0.32 5.06 -26.64
N HIS A 169 1.60 4.98 -26.30
CA HIS A 169 2.31 5.97 -25.51
C HIS A 169 3.66 6.28 -26.16
N ASP A 170 4.08 7.54 -26.16
CA ASP A 170 5.37 7.92 -26.73
C ASP A 170 6.53 7.53 -25.80
N PHE A 171 7.60 6.97 -26.37
CA PHE A 171 8.76 6.53 -25.60
C PHE A 171 9.40 7.66 -24.80
N ARG A 172 9.60 8.82 -25.42
CA ARG A 172 10.26 9.95 -24.77
C ARG A 172 9.41 10.50 -23.65
N GLU A 173 8.11 10.64 -23.87
CA GLU A 173 7.15 11.08 -22.85
C GLU A 173 7.16 10.15 -21.62
N VAL A 174 7.10 8.84 -21.83
CA VAL A 174 7.11 7.85 -20.73
C VAL A 174 8.41 7.91 -19.92
N ILE A 175 9.54 8.15 -20.57
CA ILE A 175 10.83 8.25 -19.88
C ILE A 175 10.95 9.57 -19.11
N GLU A 176 10.53 10.69 -19.69
CA GLU A 176 10.80 12.04 -19.16
C GLU A 176 9.71 12.59 -18.23
N ASP A 177 8.45 12.13 -18.34
CA ASP A 177 7.29 12.69 -17.62
C ASP A 177 6.58 11.63 -16.74
N ASP A 178 6.43 11.93 -15.45
CA ASP A 178 5.77 11.07 -14.47
C ASP A 178 4.26 10.91 -14.72
N LEU A 179 3.58 11.91 -15.27
CA LEU A 179 2.16 11.82 -15.61
C LEU A 179 1.97 10.85 -16.79
N LYS A 180 2.86 10.92 -17.78
CA LYS A 180 2.85 10.03 -18.94
C LYS A 180 3.26 8.61 -18.58
N LEU A 181 4.23 8.45 -17.68
CA LEU A 181 4.51 7.16 -17.06
C LEU A 181 3.26 6.60 -16.36
N TYR A 182 2.55 7.41 -15.56
CA TYR A 182 1.33 6.98 -14.89
C TYR A 182 0.24 6.55 -15.88
N GLU A 183 -0.02 7.32 -16.93
CA GLU A 183 -0.99 6.98 -17.98
C GLU A 183 -0.66 5.63 -18.66
N TRP A 184 0.63 5.41 -18.95
CA TRP A 184 1.11 4.15 -19.51
C TRP A 184 0.96 2.97 -18.54
N LEU A 185 1.37 3.12 -17.27
CA LEU A 185 1.20 2.10 -16.23
C LEU A 185 -0.27 1.80 -15.94
N HIS A 186 -1.12 2.82 -15.96
CA HIS A 186 -2.57 2.67 -15.81
C HIS A 186 -3.18 1.90 -16.98
N SER A 187 -2.71 2.14 -18.22
CA SER A 187 -3.10 1.35 -19.39
C SER A 187 -2.68 -0.12 -19.25
N LEU A 188 -1.47 -0.38 -18.76
CA LEU A 188 -0.99 -1.74 -18.47
C LEU A 188 -1.82 -2.42 -17.36
N HIS A 189 -2.20 -1.69 -16.32
CA HIS A 189 -3.03 -2.22 -15.24
C HIS A 189 -4.46 -2.55 -15.70
N SER A 190 -5.10 -1.62 -16.42
CA SER A 190 -6.50 -1.74 -16.82
C SER A 190 -6.71 -2.70 -17.99
N VAL A 191 -5.91 -2.57 -19.04
CA VAL A 191 -6.06 -3.35 -20.29
C VAL A 191 -5.14 -4.58 -20.30
N GLY A 192 -4.05 -4.57 -19.54
CA GLY A 192 -3.05 -5.66 -19.55
C GLY A 192 -2.02 -5.55 -20.68
N ILE A 193 -2.18 -4.60 -21.62
CA ILE A 193 -1.27 -4.37 -22.73
C ILE A 193 -1.29 -2.90 -23.15
N ALA A 194 -0.12 -2.37 -23.52
CA ALA A 194 0.05 -1.04 -24.09
C ALA A 194 1.27 -1.05 -25.02
N LEU A 195 1.23 -0.26 -26.08
CA LEU A 195 2.33 -0.11 -27.03
C LEU A 195 3.10 1.19 -26.76
N VAL A 196 4.43 1.08 -26.68
CA VAL A 196 5.30 2.24 -26.67
C VAL A 196 5.77 2.54 -28.10
N THR A 197 5.58 3.77 -28.56
CA THR A 197 5.86 4.24 -29.92
C THR A 197 7.01 5.22 -29.96
N ASN A 198 7.59 5.44 -31.14
CA ASN A 198 8.72 6.35 -31.35
C ASN A 198 9.96 6.00 -30.52
N THR A 199 10.09 4.73 -30.11
CA THR A 199 11.30 4.21 -29.47
C THR A 199 12.47 4.31 -30.44
N PRO A 200 13.61 4.89 -30.02
CA PRO A 200 14.81 4.93 -30.85
C PRO A 200 15.23 3.52 -31.31
N LEU A 201 15.68 3.40 -32.55
CA LEU A 201 16.16 2.13 -33.11
C LEU A 201 17.60 1.83 -32.64
N GLN A 202 17.78 1.75 -31.32
CA GLN A 202 19.06 1.50 -30.67
C GLN A 202 18.94 0.30 -29.74
N ALA A 203 20.06 -0.42 -29.56
CA ALA A 203 20.10 -1.53 -28.62
C ALA A 203 19.91 -1.01 -27.19
N GLY A 204 19.02 -1.65 -26.44
CA GLY A 204 18.84 -1.42 -25.02
C GLY A 204 17.80 -0.36 -24.62
N GLU A 205 17.07 0.24 -25.56
CA GLU A 205 15.94 1.13 -25.22
C GLU A 205 14.87 0.42 -24.38
N GLY A 206 14.68 -0.89 -24.59
CA GLY A 206 13.80 -1.72 -23.76
C GLY A 206 14.23 -1.75 -22.29
N TYR A 207 15.54 -1.78 -21.99
CA TYR A 207 16.02 -1.75 -20.61
C TYR A 207 15.79 -0.39 -19.96
N LYS A 208 15.92 0.72 -20.70
CA LYS A 208 15.61 2.04 -20.15
C LYS A 208 14.18 2.12 -19.66
N LEU A 209 13.25 1.52 -20.41
CA LEU A 209 11.84 1.41 -20.00
C LEU A 209 11.69 0.55 -18.73
N CYS A 210 12.40 -0.58 -18.64
CA CYS A 210 12.41 -1.42 -17.44
C CYS A 210 12.97 -0.68 -16.22
N GLU A 211 14.08 0.04 -16.37
CA GLU A 211 14.74 0.81 -15.31
C GLU A 211 13.91 2.03 -14.87
N ARG A 212 13.09 2.58 -15.77
CA ARG A 212 12.14 3.65 -15.44
C ARG A 212 11.07 3.21 -14.45
N VAL A 213 10.69 1.93 -14.48
CA VAL A 213 9.64 1.35 -13.63
C VAL A 213 10.23 0.60 -12.43
N GLY A 214 11.34 -0.11 -12.63
CA GLY A 214 11.93 -1.00 -11.64
C GLY A 214 13.23 -1.60 -12.16
N TYR A 215 13.26 -2.92 -12.36
CA TYR A 215 14.44 -3.63 -12.83
C TYR A 215 14.08 -4.78 -13.77
N ALA A 216 14.98 -5.09 -14.70
CA ALA A 216 14.83 -6.25 -15.57
C ALA A 216 15.04 -7.55 -14.78
N LYS A 217 14.11 -8.50 -14.92
CA LYS A 217 14.24 -9.82 -14.31
C LYS A 217 15.19 -10.68 -15.14
N ARG A 218 16.23 -11.22 -14.50
CA ARG A 218 17.21 -12.08 -15.16
C ARG A 218 16.66 -13.49 -15.39
N HIS A 219 16.89 -14.01 -16.59
CA HIS A 219 16.55 -15.36 -16.99
C HIS A 219 17.78 -16.10 -17.53
N ILE A 220 17.64 -17.39 -17.81
CA ILE A 220 18.76 -18.24 -18.29
C ILE A 220 19.33 -17.76 -19.63
N THR A 221 18.50 -17.14 -20.46
CA THR A 221 18.88 -16.58 -21.76
C THR A 221 19.49 -15.18 -21.66
N GLY A 222 19.61 -14.61 -20.45
CA GLY A 222 20.04 -13.25 -20.20
C GLY A 222 18.99 -12.40 -19.47
N THR A 223 19.33 -11.13 -19.26
CA THR A 223 18.37 -10.04 -19.04
C THR A 223 18.09 -9.40 -20.36
#